data_AF-K3ZJ75-F1
#
_entry.id   AF-K3ZJ75-F1
#
_cell.length_a   1.000
_cell.length_b   1.000
_cell.length_c   1.000
_cell.angle_alpha   90.00
_cell.angle_beta   90.00
_cell.angle_gamma   90.00
#
_symmetry.space_group_name_H-M   'P 1'
#
loop_
_entity.id
_entity.type
_entity.pdbx_description
1 polymer ?
#
loop_
_entity_poly.entity_id
_entity_poly.type
_entity_poly.pdbx_seq_one_letter_code
_entity_poly.pdbx_strand_id
1 'polypeptide(L)'
;MRPSYHPGGLYDDSKIETQPITQLWHQNGKCPENTIPIRRTKEEEVLRASSIKRYGKKRPGSIPKLVSVDDPDASATIGHLHAVASALVDKYYGTKATINLWQPTIERGNGFSLAQLWITGGSYQGNDLNTIEAGWQVYPGRYHDSNTRLFIYWTRDAYHQTGCYNLGCPGFIQTNNQIAIGGSISPVSIYGGSQRDIDILIWKDPKGGNWWLQVGNHILGYWPSSIFSYLSDSASSVEWGGEVYSPDAGQTSTEMGSGHFPEEGFGKASYIKNIQVVDSSNNLKFPNGVVLIAERSSCYKVQNGANSDWGTYIYYGGPGRSPNCQ
;
A
#
# COMPACT_ATOMS: atom_id res chain seq x y z
N MET A 1 -1.97 24.26 -2.72
CA MET A 1 -0.59 24.00 -2.28
C MET A 1 0.06 23.03 -3.26
N ARG A 2 1.36 23.14 -3.52
CA ARG A 2 2.13 22.23 -4.39
C ARG A 2 3.45 21.88 -3.69
N PRO A 3 4.05 20.70 -3.95
CA PRO A 3 5.37 20.38 -3.41
C PRO A 3 6.41 21.37 -3.94
N SER A 4 7.41 21.68 -3.11
CA SER A 4 8.51 22.56 -3.50
C SER A 4 9.55 21.87 -4.38
N TYR A 5 9.59 20.53 -4.30
CA TYR A 5 10.48 19.68 -5.05
C TYR A 5 9.75 18.37 -5.42
N HIS A 6 10.01 17.88 -6.63
CA HIS A 6 9.58 16.56 -7.08
C HIS A 6 10.84 15.71 -7.31
N PRO A 7 10.92 14.46 -6.80
CA PRO A 7 12.12 13.64 -6.91
C PRO A 7 12.63 13.52 -8.35
N GLY A 8 13.93 13.76 -8.54
CA GLY A 8 14.60 13.56 -9.83
C GLY A 8 14.73 12.07 -10.16
N GLY A 9 14.43 11.68 -11.41
CA GLY A 9 14.47 10.29 -11.85
C GLY A 9 15.85 9.81 -12.32
N LEU A 10 16.10 8.50 -12.26
CA LEU A 10 17.23 7.83 -12.94
C LEU A 10 17.09 7.85 -14.48
N TYR A 11 15.88 8.17 -14.98
CA TYR A 11 15.54 8.31 -16.39
C TYR A 11 14.57 9.49 -16.54
N ASP A 12 15.08 10.71 -16.54
CA ASP A 12 14.26 11.92 -16.71
C ASP A 12 13.89 12.19 -18.20
N ASP A 13 14.22 11.27 -19.12
CA ASP A 13 14.09 11.50 -20.57
C ASP A 13 13.30 10.44 -21.36
N SER A 14 12.77 9.38 -20.73
CA SER A 14 11.83 8.51 -21.43
C SER A 14 10.40 8.95 -21.11
N LYS A 15 9.73 9.54 -22.11
CA LYS A 15 8.27 9.69 -22.21
C LYS A 15 7.58 8.31 -22.17
N ILE A 16 7.72 7.56 -21.08
CA ILE A 16 6.85 6.43 -20.81
C ILE A 16 5.56 7.08 -20.32
N GLU A 17 4.57 7.17 -21.21
CA GLU A 17 3.22 7.56 -20.85
C GLU A 17 2.74 6.60 -19.74
N THR A 18 2.85 7.01 -18.48
CA THR A 18 2.25 6.28 -17.38
C THR A 18 0.76 6.23 -17.64
N GLN A 19 0.16 5.03 -17.68
CA GLN A 19 -1.25 4.92 -18.00
C GLN A 19 -2.07 5.66 -16.93
N PRO A 20 -3.01 6.55 -17.34
CA PRO A 20 -3.84 7.26 -16.39
C PRO A 20 -4.68 6.26 -15.59
N ILE A 21 -4.59 6.33 -14.27
CA ILE A 21 -5.44 5.54 -13.38
C ILE A 21 -6.90 5.88 -13.68
N THR A 22 -7.65 4.87 -14.10
CA THR A 22 -9.06 5.00 -14.43
C THR A 22 -9.91 4.50 -13.27
N GLN A 23 -10.91 5.29 -12.88
CA GLN A 23 -11.85 4.94 -11.83
C GLN A 23 -13.27 4.88 -12.37
N LEU A 24 -14.09 3.97 -11.85
CA LEU A 24 -15.45 3.75 -12.36
C LEU A 24 -16.31 5.03 -12.33
N TRP A 25 -16.09 5.92 -11.35
CA TRP A 25 -16.86 7.16 -11.26
C TRP A 25 -16.57 8.16 -12.38
N HIS A 26 -15.43 8.05 -13.07
CA HIS A 26 -15.09 8.90 -14.23
C HIS A 26 -16.09 8.74 -15.38
N GLN A 27 -16.77 7.59 -15.46
CA GLN A 27 -17.85 7.36 -16.44
C GLN A 27 -19.08 8.23 -16.16
N ASN A 28 -19.26 8.68 -14.91
CA ASN A 28 -20.41 9.44 -14.46
C ASN A 28 -20.13 10.96 -14.36
N GLY A 29 -18.92 11.39 -14.72
CA GLY A 29 -18.57 12.81 -14.77
C GLY A 29 -17.17 13.14 -14.25
N LYS A 30 -16.95 14.42 -13.99
CA LYS A 30 -15.70 14.98 -13.48
C LYS A 30 -15.96 15.77 -12.19
N CYS A 31 -14.98 15.80 -11.31
CA CYS A 31 -15.06 16.63 -10.11
C CYS A 31 -14.77 18.10 -10.48
N PRO A 32 -15.58 19.07 -10.03
CA PRO A 32 -15.34 20.49 -10.31
C PRO A 32 -13.96 20.98 -9.85
N GLU A 33 -13.47 22.04 -10.49
CA GLU A 33 -12.27 22.73 -10.04
C GLU A 33 -12.42 23.23 -8.60
N ASN A 34 -11.32 23.29 -7.86
CA ASN A 34 -11.28 23.70 -6.44
C ASN A 34 -12.10 22.82 -5.48
N THR A 35 -12.51 21.62 -5.91
CA THR A 35 -13.14 20.60 -5.05
C THR A 35 -12.35 19.29 -5.11
N ILE A 36 -12.66 18.34 -4.24
CA ILE A 36 -12.07 16.99 -4.27
C ILE A 36 -13.17 15.93 -4.36
N PRO A 37 -12.96 14.83 -5.10
CA PRO A 37 -13.91 13.75 -5.12
C PRO A 37 -13.85 12.97 -3.79
N ILE A 38 -14.98 12.88 -3.11
CA ILE A 38 -15.11 12.15 -1.84
C ILE A 38 -16.10 11.00 -2.05
N ARG A 39 -15.69 9.79 -1.67
CA ARG A 39 -16.61 8.65 -1.63
C ARG A 39 -17.65 8.89 -0.53
N ARG A 40 -18.93 8.81 -0.88
CA ARG A 40 -20.02 8.90 0.09
C ARG A 40 -19.94 7.71 1.07
N THR A 41 -19.82 8.02 2.36
CA THR A 41 -19.94 7.04 3.45
C THR A 41 -21.42 6.73 3.70
N LYS A 42 -21.77 5.45 3.77
CA LYS A 42 -23.12 5.01 4.14
C LYS A 42 -23.25 4.85 5.66
N GLU A 43 -24.46 5.00 6.20
CA GLU A 43 -24.75 4.82 7.63
C GLU A 43 -24.30 3.44 8.13
N GLU A 44 -24.58 2.39 7.35
CA GLU A 44 -24.19 1.00 7.62
C GLU A 44 -22.69 0.83 7.89
N GLU A 45 -21.86 1.60 7.17
CA GLU A 45 -20.39 1.57 7.31
C GLU A 45 -19.95 2.20 8.63
N VAL A 46 -20.66 3.23 9.08
CA VAL A 46 -20.38 3.91 10.35
C VAL A 46 -20.84 3.05 11.53
N LEU A 47 -22.02 2.43 11.43
CA LEU A 47 -22.61 1.57 12.47
C LEU A 47 -21.79 0.30 12.74
N ARG A 48 -21.02 -0.20 11.76
CA ARG A 48 -20.08 -1.32 11.96
C ARG A 48 -18.85 -0.95 12.76
N ALA A 49 -18.45 0.32 12.76
CA ALA A 49 -17.39 0.75 13.67
C ALA A 49 -17.96 0.71 15.09
N SER A 50 -17.23 0.09 16.03
CA SER A 50 -17.66 0.04 17.44
C SER A 50 -17.86 1.44 18.05
N SER A 51 -17.33 2.49 17.42
CA SER A 51 -17.63 3.89 17.71
C SER A 51 -17.20 4.79 16.54
N ILE A 52 -17.78 6.01 16.45
CA ILE A 52 -17.35 7.04 15.50
C ILE A 52 -15.85 7.34 15.66
N LYS A 53 -15.33 7.33 16.89
CA LYS A 53 -13.89 7.56 17.20
C LYS A 53 -12.98 6.47 16.62
N ARG A 54 -13.52 5.28 16.32
CA ARG A 54 -12.80 4.15 15.73
C ARG A 54 -13.07 3.98 14.24
N TYR A 55 -14.03 4.71 13.67
CA TYR A 55 -14.26 4.70 12.22
C TYR A 55 -12.98 5.14 11.50
N GLY A 56 -12.59 4.39 10.47
CA GLY A 56 -11.37 4.66 9.71
C GLY A 56 -10.07 4.16 10.35
N LYS A 57 -10.06 3.57 11.55
CA LYS A 57 -8.82 3.06 12.19
C LYS A 57 -8.58 1.56 11.91
N LYS A 58 -7.31 1.16 11.78
CA LYS A 58 -6.88 -0.26 11.83
C LYS A 58 -6.83 -0.70 13.30
N ARG A 59 -6.80 -2.01 13.53
CA ARG A 59 -6.50 -2.59 14.85
C ARG A 59 -4.97 -2.69 15.00
N PRO A 60 -4.43 -2.74 16.24
CA PRO A 60 -3.00 -2.97 16.46
C PRO A 60 -2.49 -4.21 15.71
N GLY A 61 -1.26 -4.13 15.17
CA GLY A 61 -0.51 -5.29 14.65
C GLY A 61 -0.63 -5.63 13.15
N SER A 62 -0.87 -4.63 12.30
CA SER A 62 -1.03 -4.82 10.83
C SER A 62 0.25 -4.71 9.97
N ILE A 63 1.46 -4.60 10.53
CA ILE A 63 2.72 -4.61 9.75
C ILE A 63 3.54 -5.86 10.13
N PRO A 64 4.22 -6.49 9.16
CA PRO A 64 5.12 -7.61 9.42
C PRO A 64 6.28 -7.21 10.34
N LYS A 65 6.54 -7.98 11.40
CA LYS A 65 7.71 -7.77 12.28
C LYS A 65 8.94 -8.44 11.65
N LEU A 66 10.05 -7.69 11.51
CA LEU A 66 11.32 -8.19 10.93
C LEU A 66 12.15 -9.09 11.87
N VAL A 67 11.87 -9.13 13.18
CA VAL A 67 12.59 -9.92 14.23
C VAL A 67 11.59 -10.14 15.39
N SER A 68 11.36 -11.28 16.04
CA SER A 68 12.06 -12.56 16.27
C SER A 68 11.06 -13.70 16.46
N VAL A 69 11.50 -14.93 16.17
CA VAL A 69 10.80 -16.22 16.39
C VAL A 69 10.57 -16.55 17.88
N ASP A 70 11.00 -15.70 18.83
CA ASP A 70 10.88 -15.91 20.27
C ASP A 70 10.19 -14.74 21.03
N ASP A 71 9.15 -14.13 20.44
CA ASP A 71 8.28 -13.18 21.17
C ASP A 71 7.01 -13.92 21.67
N PRO A 72 6.85 -14.15 22.99
CA PRO A 72 5.68 -14.82 23.54
C PRO A 72 4.38 -14.01 23.39
N ASP A 73 4.44 -12.76 22.91
CA ASP A 73 3.28 -11.94 22.57
C ASP A 73 3.01 -11.88 21.04
N ALA A 74 3.11 -13.04 20.39
CA ALA A 74 2.70 -13.30 19.00
C ALA A 74 1.17 -13.13 18.75
N SER A 75 0.43 -12.52 19.69
CA SER A 75 -1.01 -12.25 19.58
C SER A 75 -1.34 -11.11 18.59
N ALA A 76 -0.37 -10.23 18.32
CA ALA A 76 -0.59 -8.98 17.59
C ALA A 76 -0.71 -9.15 16.05
N THR A 77 -0.12 -10.17 15.44
CA THR A 77 -0.21 -10.43 13.98
C THR A 77 -1.25 -11.48 13.61
N ILE A 78 -2.08 -11.92 14.57
CA ILE A 78 -3.07 -12.98 14.35
C ILE A 78 -4.00 -12.57 13.19
N GLY A 79 -3.96 -13.38 12.13
CA GLY A 79 -4.80 -13.23 10.94
C GLY A 79 -4.17 -12.40 9.81
N HIS A 80 -3.08 -11.66 10.07
CA HIS A 80 -2.32 -10.94 9.04
C HIS A 80 -1.20 -11.82 8.48
N LEU A 81 -1.12 -11.92 7.16
CA LEU A 81 -0.09 -12.68 6.44
C LEU A 81 0.47 -11.82 5.31
N HIS A 82 1.80 -11.82 5.18
CA HIS A 82 2.52 -10.94 4.26
C HIS A 82 3.35 -11.74 3.26
N ALA A 83 3.60 -11.11 2.11
CA ALA A 83 4.63 -11.52 1.17
C ALA A 83 5.26 -10.25 0.57
N VAL A 84 6.39 -9.84 1.14
CA VAL A 84 6.91 -8.47 1.00
C VAL A 84 8.42 -8.44 0.81
N ALA A 85 8.88 -7.35 0.20
CA ALA A 85 10.28 -6.94 0.18
C ALA A 85 10.47 -5.68 1.04
N SER A 86 11.59 -5.61 1.75
CA SER A 86 11.92 -4.53 2.68
C SER A 86 13.32 -3.98 2.42
N ALA A 87 13.47 -2.66 2.40
CA ALA A 87 14.75 -1.97 2.38
C ALA A 87 15.00 -1.27 3.73
N LEU A 88 16.16 -1.53 4.33
CA LEU A 88 16.47 -1.24 5.73
C LEU A 88 17.76 -0.45 5.95
N VAL A 89 18.43 -0.04 4.87
CA VAL A 89 19.87 0.25 4.90
C VAL A 89 20.20 1.73 5.12
N ASP A 90 19.22 2.63 5.24
CA ASP A 90 19.51 4.01 5.70
C ASP A 90 18.24 4.84 5.98
N LYS A 91 18.41 6.14 6.24
CA LYS A 91 17.31 7.12 6.20
C LYS A 91 16.71 7.22 4.79
N TYR A 92 15.40 7.01 4.70
CA TYR A 92 14.63 7.18 3.46
C TYR A 92 13.74 8.43 3.53
N TYR A 93 13.60 9.08 2.38
CA TYR A 93 12.75 10.26 2.21
C TYR A 93 11.58 10.00 1.27
N GLY A 94 11.30 8.71 1.00
CA GLY A 94 10.24 8.31 0.08
C GLY A 94 10.54 7.01 -0.64
N THR A 95 9.57 6.57 -1.43
CA THR A 95 9.69 5.45 -2.35
C THR A 95 8.76 5.61 -3.54
N LYS A 96 9.18 5.05 -4.69
CA LYS A 96 8.36 4.87 -5.88
C LYS A 96 8.29 3.40 -6.25
N ALA A 97 7.13 2.94 -6.70
CA ALA A 97 6.98 1.64 -7.32
C ALA A 97 5.78 1.60 -8.28
N THR A 98 5.84 0.69 -9.25
CA THR A 98 4.72 0.34 -10.13
C THR A 98 4.06 -0.93 -9.60
N ILE A 99 2.79 -0.84 -9.18
CA ILE A 99 2.03 -1.93 -8.57
C ILE A 99 1.00 -2.44 -9.56
N ASN A 100 1.04 -3.74 -9.86
CA ASN A 100 0.06 -4.35 -10.72
C ASN A 100 -1.30 -4.54 -10.01
N LEU A 101 -2.39 -4.38 -10.76
CA LEU A 101 -3.77 -4.37 -10.24
C LEU A 101 -4.43 -5.73 -10.40
N TRP A 102 -5.02 -6.25 -9.32
CA TRP A 102 -5.82 -7.48 -9.30
C TRP A 102 -7.09 -7.30 -8.49
N GLN A 103 -8.06 -8.19 -8.69
CA GLN A 103 -9.27 -8.31 -7.88
C GLN A 103 -9.33 -9.70 -7.22
N PRO A 104 -8.54 -9.93 -6.15
CA PRO A 104 -8.52 -11.21 -5.45
C PRO A 104 -9.85 -11.57 -4.82
N THR A 105 -10.10 -12.87 -4.71
CA THR A 105 -11.22 -13.45 -3.97
C THR A 105 -10.96 -13.34 -2.47
N ILE A 106 -11.93 -12.77 -1.74
CA ILE A 106 -11.89 -12.68 -0.28
C ILE A 106 -12.88 -13.68 0.30
N GLU A 107 -12.38 -14.63 1.10
CA GLU A 107 -13.20 -15.72 1.65
C GLU A 107 -14.23 -15.24 2.69
N ARG A 108 -13.80 -14.33 3.57
CA ARG A 108 -14.63 -13.81 4.66
C ARG A 108 -14.92 -12.33 4.48
N GLY A 109 -16.17 -11.93 4.69
CA GLY A 109 -16.59 -10.54 4.51
C GLY A 109 -15.87 -9.52 5.41
N ASN A 110 -15.23 -9.95 6.50
CA ASN A 110 -14.41 -9.09 7.37
C ASN A 110 -12.89 -9.17 7.06
N GLY A 111 -12.49 -10.02 6.12
CA GLY A 111 -11.12 -10.12 5.60
C GLY A 111 -10.81 -9.07 4.53
N PHE A 112 -9.55 -9.01 4.12
CA PHE A 112 -9.10 -8.20 2.99
C PHE A 112 -7.84 -8.79 2.35
N SER A 113 -7.59 -8.40 1.11
CA SER A 113 -6.28 -8.51 0.45
C SER A 113 -5.90 -7.15 -0.11
N LEU A 114 -4.64 -6.80 0.00
CA LEU A 114 -4.11 -5.55 -0.51
C LEU A 114 -2.72 -5.72 -1.11
N ALA A 115 -2.33 -4.75 -1.93
CA ALA A 115 -0.97 -4.55 -2.40
C ALA A 115 -0.60 -3.09 -2.19
N GLN A 116 0.58 -2.84 -1.66
CA GLN A 116 0.95 -1.51 -1.22
C GLN A 116 2.46 -1.31 -1.20
N LEU A 117 2.82 -0.03 -1.11
CA LEU A 117 4.08 0.41 -0.55
C LEU A 117 3.80 1.06 0.81
N TRP A 118 4.73 0.94 1.73
CA TRP A 118 4.64 1.64 3.01
C TRP A 118 5.98 2.07 3.55
N ILE A 119 5.94 3.15 4.31
CA ILE A 119 7.09 3.88 4.83
C ILE A 119 6.94 3.89 6.35
N THR A 120 7.99 3.49 7.07
CA THR A 120 7.93 3.43 8.53
C THR A 120 9.07 4.17 9.23
N GLY A 121 8.82 4.61 10.45
CA GLY A 121 9.81 5.16 11.38
C GLY A 121 9.37 4.95 12.83
N GLY A 122 10.29 4.69 13.75
CA GLY A 122 9.96 4.33 15.14
C GLY A 122 9.82 2.82 15.33
N SER A 123 9.07 2.38 16.35
CA SER A 123 9.00 0.96 16.71
C SER A 123 7.63 0.51 17.23
N TYR A 124 7.31 -0.77 17.04
CA TYR A 124 6.15 -1.38 17.68
C TYR A 124 6.31 -1.44 19.21
N GLN A 125 7.48 -1.81 19.69
CA GLN A 125 7.78 -1.97 21.12
C GLN A 125 7.64 -0.65 21.89
N GLY A 126 8.01 0.47 21.27
CA GLY A 126 7.85 1.81 21.83
C GLY A 126 6.43 2.39 21.72
N ASN A 127 5.50 1.69 21.05
CA ASN A 127 4.17 2.21 20.68
C ASN A 127 4.23 3.56 19.94
N ASP A 128 5.30 3.78 19.19
CA ASP A 128 5.64 5.05 18.57
C ASP A 128 5.92 4.91 17.06
N LEU A 129 5.62 3.74 16.50
CA LEU A 129 5.71 3.47 15.08
C LEU A 129 4.81 4.40 14.28
N ASN A 130 5.43 5.15 13.39
CA ASN A 130 4.80 5.97 12.38
C ASN A 130 4.74 5.19 11.07
N THR A 131 3.62 5.28 10.36
CA THR A 131 3.42 4.59 9.09
C THR A 131 2.71 5.50 8.10
N ILE A 132 3.12 5.41 6.84
CA ILE A 132 2.39 5.94 5.68
C ILE A 132 2.27 4.79 4.68
N GLU A 133 1.06 4.49 4.24
CA GLU A 133 0.74 3.35 3.37
C GLU A 133 -0.08 3.85 2.18
N ALA A 134 0.24 3.36 0.99
CA ALA A 134 -0.59 3.58 -0.20
C ALA A 134 -0.53 2.39 -1.17
N GLY A 135 -1.66 2.11 -1.79
CA GLY A 135 -1.79 0.97 -2.67
C GLY A 135 -3.21 0.75 -3.14
N TRP A 136 -3.53 -0.49 -3.49
CA TRP A 136 -4.90 -0.93 -3.74
C TRP A 136 -5.31 -2.02 -2.76
N GLN A 137 -6.61 -2.10 -2.45
CA GLN A 137 -7.16 -3.16 -1.62
C GLN A 137 -8.52 -3.63 -2.14
N VAL A 138 -8.84 -4.90 -1.87
CA VAL A 138 -10.20 -5.45 -1.93
C VAL A 138 -10.63 -5.73 -0.49
N TYR A 139 -11.62 -4.98 -0.01
CA TYR A 139 -12.06 -5.05 1.39
C TYR A 139 -13.59 -4.98 1.49
N PRO A 140 -14.29 -6.11 1.31
CA PRO A 140 -15.76 -6.18 1.36
C PRO A 140 -16.37 -5.64 2.65
N GLY A 141 -15.70 -5.86 3.79
CA GLY A 141 -16.19 -5.41 5.10
C GLY A 141 -16.30 -3.90 5.23
N ARG A 142 -15.53 -3.15 4.43
CA ARG A 142 -15.54 -1.68 4.40
C ARG A 142 -16.31 -1.10 3.22
N TYR A 143 -16.23 -1.72 2.05
CA TYR A 143 -16.78 -1.14 0.83
C TYR A 143 -18.09 -1.78 0.37
N HIS A 144 -18.49 -2.89 0.98
CA HIS A 144 -19.70 -3.65 0.64
C HIS A 144 -19.71 -4.15 -0.81
N ASP A 145 -18.54 -4.27 -1.41
CA ASP A 145 -18.29 -4.85 -2.73
C ASP A 145 -16.90 -5.49 -2.76
N SER A 146 -16.61 -6.19 -3.86
CA SER A 146 -15.32 -6.82 -4.11
C SER A 146 -14.47 -6.01 -5.10
N ASN A 147 -14.74 -4.71 -5.27
CA ASN A 147 -13.99 -3.90 -6.23
C ASN A 147 -12.60 -3.57 -5.70
N THR A 148 -11.59 -3.64 -6.56
CA THR A 148 -10.23 -3.14 -6.29
C THR A 148 -10.28 -1.62 -6.15
N ARG A 149 -9.82 -1.08 -5.01
CA ARG A 149 -9.93 0.34 -4.70
C ARG A 149 -8.58 0.92 -4.28
N LEU A 150 -8.28 2.12 -4.77
CA LEU A 150 -7.14 2.90 -4.25
C LEU A 150 -7.36 3.13 -2.76
N PHE A 151 -6.34 2.89 -1.94
CA PHE A 151 -6.41 3.24 -0.53
C PHE A 151 -5.13 3.93 -0.06
N ILE A 152 -5.29 4.66 1.02
CA ILE A 152 -4.18 5.13 1.83
C ILE A 152 -4.45 4.82 3.30
N TYR A 153 -3.38 4.68 4.07
CA TYR A 153 -3.44 4.63 5.52
C TYR A 153 -2.25 5.41 6.12
N TRP A 154 -2.42 5.88 7.36
CA TRP A 154 -1.31 6.38 8.15
C TRP A 154 -1.57 6.10 9.63
N THR A 155 -0.54 6.02 10.47
CA THR A 155 -0.61 6.10 11.94
C THR A 155 0.67 6.73 12.49
N ARG A 156 0.66 7.19 13.75
CA ARG A 156 1.86 7.68 14.46
C ARG A 156 2.18 6.92 15.74
N ASP A 157 1.37 5.93 16.11
CA ASP A 157 1.44 5.28 17.42
C ASP A 157 1.17 3.78 17.32
N ALA A 158 1.78 3.12 16.33
CA ALA A 158 1.69 1.68 16.14
C ALA A 158 0.23 1.17 16.08
N TYR A 159 -0.65 1.94 15.43
CA TYR A 159 -2.08 1.63 15.23
C TYR A 159 -2.89 1.59 16.54
N HIS A 160 -2.38 2.18 17.62
CA HIS A 160 -3.00 2.09 18.92
C HIS A 160 -4.18 3.07 19.07
N GLN A 161 -3.91 4.38 19.02
CA GLN A 161 -4.95 5.42 19.16
C GLN A 161 -5.11 6.26 17.89
N THR A 162 -4.05 6.44 17.11
CA THR A 162 -4.02 7.27 15.92
C THR A 162 -4.08 6.47 14.63
N GLY A 163 -4.34 7.20 13.55
CA GLY A 163 -4.30 6.70 12.20
C GLY A 163 -5.62 6.74 11.49
N CYS A 164 -5.57 6.63 10.17
CA CYS A 164 -6.73 6.86 9.33
C CYS A 164 -6.64 6.19 7.96
N TYR A 165 -7.70 5.46 7.62
CA TYR A 165 -7.99 5.03 6.27
C TYR A 165 -8.56 6.18 5.45
N ASN A 166 -7.97 6.40 4.28
CA ASN A 166 -8.48 7.33 3.27
C ASN A 166 -8.75 8.72 3.87
N LEU A 167 -9.89 9.31 3.53
CA LEU A 167 -10.37 10.58 4.10
C LEU A 167 -11.42 10.35 5.21
N GLY A 168 -11.45 9.17 5.83
CA GLY A 168 -12.44 8.83 6.86
C GLY A 168 -12.28 9.60 8.18
N CYS A 169 -11.14 10.27 8.34
CA CYS A 169 -10.71 11.02 9.52
C CYS A 169 -9.61 12.01 9.10
N PRO A 170 -9.30 13.03 9.92
CA PRO A 170 -8.24 13.98 9.62
C PRO A 170 -6.85 13.33 9.52
N GLY A 171 -6.00 13.84 8.63
CA GLY A 171 -4.57 13.50 8.57
C GLY A 171 -3.96 13.57 7.17
N PHE A 172 -4.71 13.23 6.13
CA PHE A 172 -4.32 13.47 4.74
C PHE A 172 -5.10 14.65 4.16
N ILE A 173 -4.43 15.53 3.43
CA ILE A 173 -5.01 16.68 2.76
C ILE A 173 -4.97 16.43 1.26
N GLN A 174 -6.09 16.00 0.69
CA GLN A 174 -6.23 15.85 -0.76
C GLN A 174 -6.36 17.23 -1.42
N THR A 175 -5.64 17.43 -2.52
CA THR A 175 -5.65 18.67 -3.31
C THR A 175 -6.02 18.45 -4.77
N ASN A 176 -6.06 17.20 -5.21
CA ASN A 176 -6.40 16.81 -6.57
C ASN A 176 -7.90 16.51 -6.74
N ASN A 177 -8.48 16.93 -7.86
CA ASN A 177 -9.87 16.67 -8.21
C ASN A 177 -10.07 15.54 -9.23
N GLN A 178 -8.99 14.94 -9.75
CA GLN A 178 -9.07 13.90 -10.77
C GLN A 178 -9.27 12.50 -10.19
N ILE A 179 -8.67 12.20 -9.03
CA ILE A 179 -8.66 10.85 -8.45
C ILE A 179 -9.34 10.85 -7.08
N ALA A 180 -10.28 9.92 -6.87
CA ALA A 180 -10.95 9.69 -5.60
C ALA A 180 -10.18 8.65 -4.77
N ILE A 181 -9.70 9.04 -3.59
CA ILE A 181 -9.16 8.08 -2.62
C ILE A 181 -10.30 7.20 -2.11
N GLY A 182 -10.10 5.88 -2.09
CA GLY A 182 -11.16 4.90 -1.84
C GLY A 182 -12.05 4.60 -3.05
N GLY A 183 -11.80 5.23 -4.20
CA GLY A 183 -12.52 4.97 -5.45
C GLY A 183 -12.10 3.66 -6.13
N SER A 184 -13.05 3.00 -6.79
CA SER A 184 -12.81 1.75 -7.51
C SER A 184 -11.94 1.99 -8.75
N ILE A 185 -10.89 1.18 -8.91
CA ILE A 185 -9.96 1.21 -10.04
C ILE A 185 -10.42 0.16 -11.05
N SER A 186 -10.49 0.52 -12.33
CA SER A 186 -10.87 -0.40 -13.40
C SER A 186 -10.35 0.09 -14.75
N PRO A 187 -9.92 -0.80 -15.67
CA PRO A 187 -9.86 -2.26 -15.53
C PRO A 187 -8.68 -2.75 -14.67
N VAL A 188 -8.77 -3.99 -14.17
CA VAL A 188 -7.69 -4.72 -13.50
C VAL A 188 -7.03 -5.74 -14.44
N SER A 189 -5.96 -6.39 -13.99
CA SER A 189 -5.25 -7.41 -14.78
C SER A 189 -6.08 -8.69 -14.94
N ILE A 190 -5.80 -9.45 -16.00
CA ILE A 190 -6.44 -10.73 -16.32
C ILE A 190 -5.36 -11.81 -16.36
N TYR A 191 -5.62 -12.96 -15.73
CA TYR A 191 -4.69 -14.10 -15.73
C TYR A 191 -4.39 -14.57 -17.15
N GLY A 192 -3.10 -14.64 -17.50
CA GLY A 192 -2.62 -14.97 -18.85
C GLY A 192 -2.99 -13.94 -19.93
N GLY A 193 -3.55 -12.79 -19.54
CA GLY A 193 -4.11 -11.78 -20.45
C GLY A 193 -3.53 -10.39 -20.22
N SER A 194 -4.35 -9.37 -20.47
CA SER A 194 -3.94 -7.98 -20.34
C SER A 194 -3.53 -7.66 -18.89
N GLN A 195 -2.38 -7.02 -18.74
CA GLN A 195 -1.90 -6.55 -17.44
C GLN A 195 -2.21 -5.05 -17.28
N ARG A 196 -2.51 -4.66 -16.05
CA ARG A 196 -2.78 -3.27 -15.64
C ARG A 196 -1.99 -2.97 -14.38
N ASP A 197 -1.36 -1.81 -14.32
CA ASP A 197 -0.57 -1.37 -13.19
C ASP A 197 -0.74 0.13 -12.93
N ILE A 198 -0.31 0.58 -11.75
CA ILE A 198 -0.32 1.97 -11.34
C ILE A 198 1.03 2.34 -10.74
N ASP A 199 1.52 3.52 -11.06
CA ASP A 199 2.68 4.10 -10.39
C ASP A 199 2.25 4.82 -9.12
N ILE A 200 2.95 4.56 -8.02
CA ILE A 200 2.77 5.28 -6.76
C ILE A 200 4.13 5.82 -6.32
N LEU A 201 4.16 7.11 -5.97
CA LEU A 201 5.31 7.78 -5.38
C LEU A 201 4.86 8.47 -4.11
N ILE A 202 5.56 8.18 -3.01
CA ILE A 202 5.46 8.97 -1.77
C ILE A 202 6.83 9.55 -1.48
N TRP A 203 6.90 10.84 -1.17
CA TRP A 203 8.15 11.49 -0.83
C TRP A 203 7.96 12.63 0.16
N LYS A 204 8.99 12.89 0.96
CA LYS A 204 9.09 14.02 1.86
C LYS A 204 9.61 15.22 1.08
N ASP A 205 8.85 16.31 1.08
CA ASP A 205 9.27 17.58 0.47
C ASP A 205 10.35 18.23 1.34
N PRO A 206 11.56 18.50 0.82
CA PRO A 206 12.69 18.96 1.64
C PRO A 206 12.49 20.36 2.22
N LYS A 207 11.70 21.25 1.58
CA LYS A 207 11.42 22.59 2.12
C LYS A 207 10.14 22.63 2.95
N GLY A 208 9.05 22.07 2.44
CA GLY A 208 7.75 22.08 3.13
C GLY A 208 7.64 21.05 4.26
N GLY A 209 8.50 20.03 4.26
CA GLY A 209 8.51 18.94 5.25
C GLY A 209 7.41 17.90 5.07
N ASN A 210 6.34 18.21 4.36
CA ASN A 210 5.18 17.33 4.18
C ASN A 210 5.51 16.09 3.32
N TRP A 211 4.81 14.99 3.58
CA TRP A 211 4.87 13.79 2.75
C TRP A 211 3.82 13.89 1.65
N TRP A 212 4.24 13.97 0.40
CA TRP A 212 3.37 14.04 -0.76
C TRP A 212 3.08 12.67 -1.33
N LEU A 213 1.87 12.48 -1.84
CA LEU A 213 1.43 11.29 -2.57
C LEU A 213 1.18 11.66 -4.03
N GLN A 214 1.77 10.88 -4.92
CA GLN A 214 1.47 10.88 -6.34
C GLN A 214 1.03 9.48 -6.79
N VAL A 215 0.02 9.45 -7.64
CA VAL A 215 -0.49 8.23 -8.30
C VAL A 215 -0.59 8.51 -9.80
N GLY A 216 0.11 7.70 -10.61
CA GLY A 216 0.37 8.01 -12.02
C GLY A 216 0.98 9.40 -12.18
N ASN A 217 0.34 10.23 -12.99
CA ASN A 217 0.74 11.63 -13.24
C ASN A 217 0.04 12.65 -12.32
N HIS A 218 -0.67 12.20 -11.29
CA HIS A 218 -1.44 13.10 -10.42
C HIS A 218 -0.82 13.17 -9.04
N ILE A 219 -0.43 14.37 -8.61
CA ILE A 219 -0.10 14.66 -7.21
C ILE A 219 -1.43 14.79 -6.46
N LEU A 220 -1.76 13.80 -5.64
CA LEU A 220 -3.07 13.68 -4.99
C LEU A 220 -3.21 14.62 -3.80
N GLY A 221 -2.16 14.79 -3.01
CA GLY A 221 -2.20 15.52 -1.75
C GLY A 221 -1.02 15.17 -0.86
N TYR A 222 -1.12 15.49 0.43
CA TYR A 222 -0.03 15.29 1.37
C TYR A 222 -0.50 14.97 2.80
N TRP A 223 0.38 14.30 3.55
CA TRP A 223 0.32 14.24 5.01
C TRP A 223 1.19 15.35 5.60
N PRO A 224 0.65 16.20 6.48
CA PRO A 224 1.45 17.20 7.19
C PRO A 224 2.53 16.55 8.04
N SER A 225 3.76 17.06 7.98
CA SER A 225 4.87 16.53 8.79
C SER A 225 4.59 16.53 10.30
N SER A 226 3.74 17.45 10.75
CA SER A 226 3.41 17.67 12.17
C SER A 226 2.54 16.58 12.79
N ILE A 227 1.95 15.68 12.01
CA ILE A 227 1.17 14.55 12.56
C ILE A 227 2.08 13.40 13.00
N PHE A 228 3.35 13.42 12.59
CA PHE A 228 4.33 12.38 12.82
C PHE A 228 5.38 12.79 13.87
N SER A 229 5.94 11.80 14.56
CA SER A 229 7.12 11.95 15.41
C SER A 229 8.38 11.60 14.63
N TYR A 230 8.55 10.35 14.21
CA TYR A 230 9.74 9.87 13.49
C TYR A 230 9.75 10.30 12.02
N LEU A 231 8.62 10.10 11.32
CA LEU A 231 8.50 10.51 9.92
C LEU A 231 8.52 12.04 9.76
N SER A 232 8.56 12.81 10.85
CA SER A 232 8.82 14.26 10.76
C SER A 232 10.22 14.58 10.24
N ASP A 233 11.20 13.67 10.47
CA ASP A 233 12.58 13.76 9.97
C ASP A 233 12.76 12.88 8.73
N SER A 234 12.66 11.55 8.90
CA SER A 234 12.94 10.56 7.86
C SER A 234 12.32 9.21 8.21
N ALA A 235 12.30 8.30 7.24
CA ALA A 235 11.88 6.92 7.44
C ALA A 235 13.09 6.01 7.69
N SER A 236 12.91 4.98 8.51
CA SER A 236 13.92 3.95 8.79
C SER A 236 13.77 2.71 7.92
N SER A 237 12.58 2.48 7.37
CA SER A 237 12.36 1.42 6.38
C SER A 237 11.30 1.79 5.38
N VAL A 238 11.39 1.14 4.22
CA VAL A 238 10.34 1.13 3.21
C VAL A 238 10.12 -0.29 2.72
N GLU A 239 8.85 -0.63 2.50
CA GLU A 239 8.46 -1.99 2.16
C GLU A 239 7.42 -1.99 1.03
N TRP A 240 7.40 -3.09 0.28
CA TRP A 240 6.51 -3.30 -0.87
C TRP A 240 6.02 -4.73 -0.89
N GLY A 241 4.73 -4.93 -1.13
CA GLY A 241 4.20 -6.27 -1.33
C GLY A 241 2.73 -6.41 -1.02
N GLY A 242 2.34 -7.64 -0.73
CA GLY A 242 0.97 -8.02 -0.40
C GLY A 242 0.76 -8.26 1.09
N GLU A 243 -0.46 -7.97 1.53
CA GLU A 243 -0.98 -8.31 2.86
C GLU A 243 -2.37 -8.92 2.69
N VAL A 244 -2.61 -10.02 3.39
CA VAL A 244 -3.94 -10.60 3.57
C VAL A 244 -4.27 -10.56 5.04
N TYR A 245 -5.50 -10.15 5.35
CA TYR A 245 -6.09 -10.38 6.66
C TYR A 245 -7.26 -11.35 6.55
N SER A 246 -7.22 -12.39 7.37
CA SER A 246 -8.32 -13.32 7.56
C SER A 246 -8.49 -13.66 9.04
N PRO A 247 -9.72 -13.70 9.57
CA PRO A 247 -9.96 -14.12 10.96
C PRO A 247 -9.54 -15.57 11.22
N ASP A 248 -9.45 -16.40 10.18
CA ASP A 248 -9.22 -17.85 10.29
C ASP A 248 -7.70 -18.21 10.36
N ALA A 249 -6.87 -17.26 10.81
CA ALA A 249 -5.45 -17.39 11.24
C ALA A 249 -4.57 -18.42 10.49
N GLY A 250 -4.71 -18.48 9.16
CA GLY A 250 -3.88 -19.29 8.27
C GLY A 250 -4.54 -20.47 7.58
N GLN A 251 -5.82 -20.73 7.81
CA GLN A 251 -6.64 -21.63 6.98
C GLN A 251 -7.63 -20.84 6.14
N THR A 252 -7.11 -19.93 5.31
CA THR A 252 -7.96 -19.08 4.48
C THR A 252 -7.79 -19.36 3.00
N SER A 253 -8.91 -19.34 2.27
CA SER A 253 -8.97 -19.34 0.81
C SER A 253 -8.90 -17.92 0.23
N THR A 254 -8.52 -16.92 1.03
CA THR A 254 -8.34 -15.54 0.57
C THR A 254 -7.10 -15.46 -0.30
N GLU A 255 -7.27 -14.95 -1.52
CA GLU A 255 -6.18 -14.80 -2.47
C GLU A 255 -5.34 -13.55 -2.13
N MET A 256 -4.02 -13.66 -2.25
CA MET A 256 -3.13 -12.50 -2.24
C MET A 256 -2.76 -12.13 -3.67
N GLY A 257 -2.93 -10.87 -4.03
CA GLY A 257 -2.59 -10.39 -5.36
C GLY A 257 -3.48 -11.03 -6.43
N SER A 258 -2.89 -11.87 -7.29
CA SER A 258 -3.58 -12.60 -8.36
C SER A 258 -4.17 -13.91 -7.89
N GLY A 259 -3.85 -14.35 -6.66
CA GLY A 259 -4.15 -15.71 -6.19
C GLY A 259 -3.15 -16.76 -6.65
N HIS A 260 -2.14 -16.38 -7.45
CA HIS A 260 -1.13 -17.30 -7.98
C HIS A 260 0.24 -17.10 -7.35
N PHE A 261 1.02 -18.17 -7.36
CA PHE A 261 2.37 -18.16 -6.83
C PHE A 261 3.33 -17.41 -7.75
N PRO A 262 4.37 -16.76 -7.18
CA PRO A 262 5.28 -15.90 -7.93
C PRO A 262 6.05 -16.62 -9.05
N GLU A 263 6.28 -17.93 -8.91
CA GLU A 263 6.96 -18.78 -9.89
C GLU A 263 6.26 -18.79 -11.26
N GLU A 264 4.97 -18.43 -11.33
CA GLU A 264 4.24 -18.33 -12.60
C GLU A 264 4.61 -17.10 -13.45
N GLY A 265 5.26 -16.09 -12.86
CA GLY A 265 5.85 -14.95 -13.57
C GLY A 265 4.84 -13.99 -14.22
N PHE A 266 5.34 -13.18 -15.15
CA PHE A 266 4.56 -12.10 -15.79
C PHE A 266 3.31 -12.62 -16.48
N GLY A 267 2.20 -11.88 -16.34
CA GLY A 267 0.90 -12.24 -16.89
C GLY A 267 0.04 -13.08 -15.94
N LYS A 268 0.63 -13.67 -14.90
CA LYS A 268 -0.03 -14.65 -14.02
C LYS A 268 0.15 -14.34 -12.54
N ALA A 269 1.39 -14.13 -12.11
CA ALA A 269 1.71 -13.71 -10.76
C ALA A 269 1.51 -12.21 -10.57
N SER A 270 1.24 -11.78 -9.33
CA SER A 270 1.31 -10.35 -9.01
C SER A 270 2.73 -9.87 -8.95
N TYR A 271 2.93 -8.60 -9.31
CA TYR A 271 4.23 -7.97 -9.30
C TYR A 271 4.20 -6.53 -8.79
N ILE A 272 5.33 -6.14 -8.21
CA ILE A 272 5.70 -4.74 -8.01
C ILE A 272 7.05 -4.56 -8.70
N LYS A 273 7.13 -3.61 -9.63
CA LYS A 273 8.34 -3.33 -10.41
C LYS A 273 8.75 -1.86 -10.28
N ASN A 274 9.90 -1.51 -10.85
CA ASN A 274 10.47 -0.17 -10.77
C ASN A 274 10.61 0.29 -9.32
N ILE A 275 10.99 -0.61 -8.41
CA ILE A 275 11.13 -0.31 -6.98
C ILE A 275 12.31 0.63 -6.81
N GLN A 276 12.03 1.81 -6.25
CA GLN A 276 13.00 2.86 -5.99
C GLN A 276 12.77 3.48 -4.61
N VAL A 277 13.85 4.00 -4.03
CA VAL A 277 13.87 4.77 -2.79
C VAL A 277 14.22 6.22 -3.11
N VAL A 278 13.76 7.14 -2.27
CA VAL A 278 14.15 8.56 -2.35
C VAL A 278 15.23 8.82 -1.30
N ASP A 279 16.39 9.31 -1.75
CA ASP A 279 17.51 9.64 -0.87
C ASP A 279 17.41 11.03 -0.23
N SER A 280 18.40 11.40 0.59
CA SER A 280 18.46 12.70 1.28
C SER A 280 18.61 13.91 0.36
N SER A 281 19.06 13.69 -0.89
CA SER A 281 19.11 14.72 -1.93
C SER A 281 17.83 14.74 -2.78
N ASN A 282 16.81 13.97 -2.36
CA ASN A 282 15.53 13.82 -3.03
C ASN A 282 15.64 13.22 -4.45
N ASN A 283 16.65 12.37 -4.69
CA ASN A 283 16.79 11.63 -5.94
C ASN A 283 16.21 10.22 -5.80
N LEU A 284 15.58 9.72 -6.87
CA LEU A 284 15.17 8.32 -6.97
C LEU A 284 16.40 7.44 -7.23
N LYS A 285 16.53 6.37 -6.45
CA LYS A 285 17.60 5.37 -6.58
C LYS A 285 17.04 3.96 -6.44
N PHE A 286 17.71 2.99 -7.05
CA PHE A 286 17.42 1.60 -6.72
C PHE A 286 17.82 1.31 -5.27
N PRO A 287 17.04 0.52 -4.51
CA PRO A 287 17.45 0.10 -3.18
C PRO A 287 18.70 -0.78 -3.27
N ASN A 288 19.58 -0.67 -2.27
CA ASN A 288 20.77 -1.51 -2.16
C ASN A 288 20.40 -2.91 -1.64
N GLY A 289 19.75 -3.70 -2.50
CA GLY A 289 19.14 -4.96 -2.12
C GLY A 289 17.82 -4.81 -1.36
N VAL A 290 17.13 -5.93 -1.19
CA VAL A 290 15.89 -6.02 -0.40
C VAL A 290 15.90 -7.33 0.38
N VAL A 291 15.30 -7.31 1.58
CA VAL A 291 15.04 -8.49 2.40
C VAL A 291 13.63 -8.98 2.10
N LEU A 292 13.46 -10.27 1.90
CA LEU A 292 12.15 -10.89 1.66
C LEU A 292 11.54 -11.42 2.95
N ILE A 293 10.25 -11.16 3.15
CA ILE A 293 9.49 -11.62 4.32
C ILE A 293 8.21 -12.29 3.85
N ALA A 294 7.99 -13.53 4.30
CA ALA A 294 6.74 -14.25 4.12
C ALA A 294 6.53 -15.23 5.29
N GLU A 295 5.60 -14.93 6.20
CA GLU A 295 5.41 -15.72 7.44
C GLU A 295 4.92 -17.15 7.16
N ARG A 296 4.10 -17.31 6.10
CA ARG A 296 3.61 -18.61 5.64
C ARG A 296 3.93 -18.81 4.17
N SER A 297 5.19 -19.10 3.87
CA SER A 297 5.72 -19.27 2.51
C SER A 297 5.08 -20.42 1.72
N SER A 298 4.35 -21.33 2.35
CA SER A 298 3.56 -22.34 1.64
C SER A 298 2.20 -21.81 1.15
N CYS A 299 1.69 -20.73 1.73
CA CYS A 299 0.40 -20.11 1.43
C CYS A 299 0.57 -18.88 0.51
N TYR A 300 1.54 -18.03 0.85
CA TYR A 300 1.88 -16.82 0.13
C TYR A 300 3.38 -16.68 0.02
N LYS A 301 3.88 -16.36 -1.16
CA LYS A 301 5.31 -16.29 -1.45
C LYS A 301 5.68 -14.95 -2.03
N VAL A 302 6.96 -14.61 -1.89
CA VAL A 302 7.59 -13.49 -2.56
C VAL A 302 8.94 -13.94 -3.10
N GLN A 303 9.30 -13.46 -4.29
CA GLN A 303 10.64 -13.57 -4.85
C GLN A 303 11.01 -12.23 -5.48
N ASN A 304 12.28 -11.84 -5.39
CA ASN A 304 12.79 -10.64 -6.03
C ASN A 304 13.60 -10.97 -7.28
N GLY A 305 13.77 -9.95 -8.12
CA GLY A 305 14.71 -9.96 -9.23
C GLY A 305 15.14 -8.55 -9.58
N ALA A 306 16.11 -8.46 -10.49
CA ALA A 306 16.55 -7.20 -11.04
C ALA A 306 16.92 -7.37 -12.52
N ASN A 307 16.44 -6.47 -13.38
CA ASN A 307 16.85 -6.40 -14.79
C ASN A 307 16.70 -4.95 -15.32
N SER A 308 17.12 -4.71 -16.56
CA SER A 308 17.08 -3.39 -17.20
C SER A 308 15.66 -2.84 -17.38
N ASP A 309 14.69 -3.72 -17.60
CA ASP A 309 13.34 -3.34 -18.04
C ASP A 309 12.43 -3.02 -16.85
N TRP A 310 12.62 -3.73 -15.74
CA TRP A 310 11.78 -3.65 -14.54
C TRP A 310 12.51 -3.04 -13.34
N GLY A 311 13.82 -2.73 -13.49
CA GLY A 311 14.66 -2.34 -12.36
C GLY A 311 14.65 -3.42 -11.28
N THR A 312 14.64 -3.01 -10.01
CA THR A 312 14.33 -3.92 -8.89
C THR A 312 12.83 -4.23 -8.89
N TYR A 313 12.47 -5.50 -8.79
CA TYR A 313 11.08 -5.95 -8.74
C TYR A 313 10.88 -7.14 -7.81
N ILE A 314 9.62 -7.38 -7.46
CA ILE A 314 9.16 -8.60 -6.84
C ILE A 314 7.99 -9.22 -7.61
N TYR A 315 7.93 -10.54 -7.61
CA TYR A 315 6.67 -11.26 -7.75
C TYR A 315 6.21 -11.71 -6.37
N TYR A 316 4.92 -11.63 -6.12
CA TYR A 316 4.33 -12.05 -4.86
C TYR A 316 2.91 -12.61 -5.07
N GLY A 317 2.39 -13.30 -4.07
CA GLY A 317 1.02 -13.76 -4.05
C GLY A 317 0.89 -15.22 -3.64
N GLY A 318 -0.34 -15.72 -3.79
CA GLY A 318 -0.68 -17.11 -3.52
C GLY A 318 -2.18 -17.27 -3.25
N PRO A 319 -2.69 -18.50 -3.32
CA PRO A 319 -4.12 -18.78 -3.19
C PRO A 319 -4.59 -18.78 -1.73
N GLY A 320 -3.69 -18.60 -0.77
CA GLY A 320 -3.95 -18.94 0.63
C GLY A 320 -3.91 -20.45 0.80
N ARG A 321 -5.07 -21.09 0.84
CA ARG A 321 -5.20 -22.54 1.03
C ARG A 321 -4.69 -23.31 -0.18
N SER A 322 -3.74 -24.22 0.06
CA SER A 322 -3.20 -25.13 -0.95
C SER A 322 -2.88 -26.48 -0.31
N PRO A 323 -2.63 -27.56 -1.07
CA PRO A 323 -2.21 -28.84 -0.48
C PRO A 323 -0.98 -28.74 0.45
N ASN A 324 -0.12 -27.74 0.20
CA ASN A 324 1.10 -27.48 0.97
C ASN A 324 0.90 -26.41 2.08
N CYS A 325 -0.26 -25.75 2.12
CA CYS A 325 -0.66 -24.76 3.14
C CYS A 325 -1.88 -25.29 3.91
N GLN A 326 -1.62 -25.87 5.09
CA GLN A 326 -2.62 -26.42 5.99
C GLN A 326 -2.78 -25.59 7.27
#